data_AF-A0A1A2FN17-F1
#
_entry.id   AF-A0A1A2FN17-F1
#
_cell.length_a   1.000
_cell.length_b   1.000
_cell.length_c   1.000
_cell.angle_alpha   90.00
_cell.angle_beta   90.00
_cell.angle_gamma   90.00
#
_symmetry.space_group_name_H-M   'P 1'
#
loop_
_entity.id
_entity.type
_entity.pdbx_description
1 polymer ?
#
loop_
_entity_poly.entity_id
_entity_poly.type
_entity_poly.pdbx_seq_one_letter_code
_entity_poly.pdbx_strand_id
1 'polypeptide(L)'
;MQGQEIRSLADLAGEGTRVVTTLIRDMHSGVARRVFGSIGPVAKPVEVVHNSIAASVYYGVDCAIRASLRGAGELTAEALGDDEDDTVESHPTVAGVIAALNGIYGDELTERENGFALSMQIRRQGRPVAMNAADIAAAFPEATGRIAVFMHGWCMTERSWWRRPRDGEAARPYGARLHSDLGFTPVYLRYNTGLHISDNGKALAALIDQLQTLWPVPVEEIALIGHSMGGLVVRSACHYGTEQQHGWPDAVRHVVCLGSPHLGADLEKGVNAASWLLARLPETRAVSGFLNARSAGTKDLRYGALLDEDWSDCDPDEFLCDRCHEVPFLPHAVYHFVATSAGPGALGVALGDRLVRPTSAAGVGRSRRVPFEPDHGLTLTGLHHFDLLNHSAIYAKLHDWLGQSPQQTESTG
;
A
#
# COMPACT_ATOMS: atom_id res chain seq x y z
N MET A 1 18.57 7.87 -18.28
CA MET A 1 18.19 6.93 -17.20
C MET A 1 19.48 6.48 -16.58
N GLN A 2 19.55 6.45 -15.24
CA GLN A 2 20.79 6.13 -14.55
C GLN A 2 21.19 4.68 -14.85
N GLY A 3 22.50 4.41 -14.98
CA GLY A 3 22.99 3.07 -15.36
C GLY A 3 22.52 1.98 -14.39
N GLN A 4 22.43 2.30 -13.10
CA GLN A 4 21.91 1.39 -12.06
C GLN A 4 20.42 1.07 -12.25
N GLU A 5 19.61 2.02 -12.69
CA GLU A 5 18.19 1.80 -12.94
C GLU A 5 17.96 0.89 -14.15
N ILE A 6 18.79 1.00 -15.20
CA ILE A 6 18.73 0.12 -16.38
C ILE A 6 18.99 -1.34 -15.96
N ARG A 7 20.00 -1.56 -15.11
CA ARG A 7 20.29 -2.90 -14.55
C ARG A 7 19.14 -3.41 -13.69
N SER A 8 18.59 -2.55 -12.83
CA SER A 8 17.44 -2.90 -11.99
C SER A 8 16.19 -3.23 -12.82
N LEU A 9 16.03 -2.64 -14.02
CA LEU A 9 14.89 -2.91 -14.92
C LEU A 9 15.03 -4.26 -15.59
N ALA A 10 16.25 -4.62 -15.98
CA ALA A 10 16.56 -5.96 -16.47
C ALA A 10 16.32 -7.01 -15.38
N ASP A 11 16.74 -6.75 -14.13
CA ASP A 11 16.49 -7.65 -13.01
C ASP A 11 15.00 -7.80 -12.69
N LEU A 12 14.24 -6.69 -12.67
CA LEU A 12 12.80 -6.69 -12.47
C LEU A 12 12.06 -7.46 -13.59
N ALA A 13 12.46 -7.30 -14.85
CA ALA A 13 11.90 -8.05 -15.98
C ALA A 13 12.24 -9.55 -15.89
N GLY A 14 13.45 -9.89 -15.44
CA GLY A 14 13.86 -11.27 -15.17
C GLY A 14 13.02 -11.90 -14.05
N GLU A 15 12.75 -11.14 -12.99
CA GLU A 15 11.93 -11.57 -11.87
C GLU A 15 10.46 -11.80 -12.26
N GLY A 16 9.87 -10.85 -12.99
CA GLY A 16 8.51 -11.02 -13.52
C GLY A 16 8.38 -12.26 -14.41
N THR A 17 9.40 -12.56 -15.21
CA THR A 17 9.43 -13.77 -16.04
C THR A 17 9.52 -15.04 -15.20
N ARG A 18 10.35 -15.04 -14.14
CA ARG A 18 10.48 -16.16 -13.19
C ARG A 18 9.15 -16.53 -12.55
N VAL A 19 8.37 -15.53 -12.13
CA VAL A 19 7.05 -15.75 -11.52
C VAL A 19 6.15 -16.53 -12.48
N VAL A 20 6.13 -16.14 -13.76
CA VAL A 20 5.32 -16.79 -14.80
C VAL A 20 5.85 -18.19 -15.14
N THR A 21 7.16 -18.37 -15.35
CA THR A 21 7.73 -19.69 -15.64
C THR A 21 7.56 -20.65 -14.46
N THR A 22 7.64 -20.17 -13.22
CA THR A 22 7.36 -20.96 -12.01
C THR A 22 5.90 -21.41 -11.97
N LEU A 23 4.94 -20.50 -12.22
CA LEU A 23 3.53 -20.85 -12.30
C LEU A 23 3.27 -21.94 -13.35
N ILE A 24 3.82 -21.78 -14.56
CA ILE A 24 3.64 -22.75 -15.66
C ILE A 24 4.26 -24.10 -15.30
N ARG A 25 5.47 -24.11 -14.73
CA ARG A 25 6.15 -25.32 -14.26
C ARG A 25 5.33 -26.06 -13.22
N ASP A 26 4.80 -25.33 -12.25
CA ASP A 26 4.07 -25.92 -11.13
C ASP A 26 2.69 -26.43 -11.59
N MET A 27 2.03 -25.74 -12.54
CA MET A 27 0.84 -26.24 -13.22
C MET A 27 1.12 -27.53 -14.00
N HIS A 28 2.18 -27.56 -14.81
CA HIS A 28 2.61 -28.75 -15.55
C HIS A 28 2.86 -29.91 -14.59
N SER A 29 3.58 -29.67 -13.49
CA SER A 29 3.84 -30.67 -12.46
C SER A 29 2.55 -31.18 -11.79
N GLY A 30 1.58 -30.30 -11.55
CA GLY A 30 0.25 -30.67 -11.03
C GLY A 30 -0.53 -31.57 -11.98
N VAL A 31 -0.56 -31.24 -13.26
CA VAL A 31 -1.21 -32.04 -14.32
C VAL A 31 -0.52 -33.40 -14.45
N ALA A 32 0.81 -33.43 -14.53
CA ALA A 32 1.59 -34.66 -14.62
C ALA A 32 1.28 -35.59 -13.45
N ARG A 33 1.27 -35.06 -12.21
CA ARG A 33 0.95 -35.84 -11.00
C ARG A 33 -0.44 -36.46 -11.05
N ARG A 34 -1.46 -35.75 -11.56
CA ARG A 34 -2.80 -36.31 -11.75
C ARG A 34 -2.78 -37.48 -12.73
N VAL A 35 -2.13 -37.30 -13.87
CA VAL A 35 -2.07 -38.31 -14.93
C VAL A 35 -1.33 -39.55 -14.44
N PHE A 36 -0.13 -39.41 -13.88
CA PHE A 36 0.63 -40.53 -13.33
C PHE A 36 -0.09 -41.19 -12.15
N GLY A 37 -0.74 -40.40 -11.30
CA GLY A 37 -1.58 -40.91 -10.21
C GLY A 37 -2.76 -41.76 -10.71
N SER A 38 -3.38 -41.40 -11.83
CA SER A 38 -4.48 -42.18 -12.43
C SER A 38 -4.05 -43.51 -13.04
N ILE A 39 -2.79 -43.63 -13.47
CA ILE A 39 -2.21 -44.86 -14.02
C ILE A 39 -1.71 -45.78 -12.88
N GLY A 40 -1.29 -45.20 -11.76
CA GLY A 40 -0.87 -45.93 -10.57
C GLY A 40 0.62 -46.29 -10.54
N PRO A 41 1.06 -47.17 -9.60
CA PRO A 41 2.48 -47.36 -9.27
C PRO A 41 3.39 -47.81 -10.42
N VAL A 42 2.81 -48.42 -11.46
CA VAL A 42 3.54 -48.91 -12.64
C VAL A 42 4.16 -47.77 -13.45
N ALA A 43 3.59 -46.57 -13.42
CA ALA A 43 4.10 -45.42 -14.17
C ALA A 43 5.27 -44.69 -13.49
N LYS A 44 5.62 -45.08 -12.25
CA LYS A 44 6.58 -44.35 -11.39
C LYS A 44 7.98 -44.17 -12.00
N PRO A 45 8.57 -45.15 -12.72
CA PRO A 45 9.85 -44.92 -13.40
C PRO A 45 9.76 -43.84 -14.49
N VAL A 46 8.66 -43.82 -15.25
CA VAL A 46 8.42 -42.83 -16.31
C VAL A 46 8.14 -41.46 -15.72
N GLU A 47 7.38 -41.40 -14.61
CA GLU A 47 7.12 -40.18 -13.85
C GLU A 47 8.41 -39.51 -13.38
N VAL A 48 9.36 -40.28 -12.83
CA VAL A 48 10.66 -39.76 -12.38
C VAL A 48 11.42 -39.14 -13.55
N VAL A 49 11.54 -39.86 -14.67
CA VAL A 49 12.24 -39.36 -15.87
C VAL A 49 11.58 -38.10 -16.42
N HIS A 50 10.25 -38.09 -16.52
CA HIS A 50 9.49 -36.94 -16.97
C HIS A 50 9.72 -35.71 -16.09
N ASN A 51 9.61 -35.88 -14.76
CA ASN A 51 9.80 -34.79 -13.79
C ASN A 51 11.22 -34.23 -13.86
N SER A 52 12.24 -35.07 -14.02
CA SER A 52 13.62 -34.63 -14.19
C SER A 52 13.81 -33.83 -15.47
N ILE A 53 13.29 -34.31 -16.61
CA ILE A 53 13.39 -33.60 -17.90
C ILE A 53 12.66 -32.25 -17.81
N ALA A 54 11.43 -32.24 -17.30
CA ALA A 54 10.66 -31.02 -17.15
C ALA A 54 11.40 -30.00 -16.26
N ALA A 55 11.90 -30.42 -15.10
CA ALA A 55 12.66 -29.57 -14.20
C ALA A 55 13.90 -28.97 -14.88
N SER A 56 14.68 -29.78 -15.61
CA SER A 56 15.85 -29.30 -16.36
C SER A 56 15.48 -28.31 -17.47
N VAL A 57 14.39 -28.54 -18.20
CA VAL A 57 13.92 -27.63 -19.26
C VAL A 57 13.51 -26.29 -18.66
N TYR A 58 12.68 -26.28 -17.61
CA TYR A 58 12.26 -25.03 -16.96
C TYR A 58 13.44 -24.28 -16.35
N TYR A 59 14.39 -24.99 -15.73
CA TYR A 59 15.61 -24.38 -15.22
C TYR A 59 16.45 -23.75 -16.34
N GLY A 60 16.65 -24.47 -17.45
CA GLY A 60 17.39 -23.96 -18.60
C GLY A 60 16.75 -22.72 -19.24
N VAL A 61 15.43 -22.72 -19.40
CA VAL A 61 14.68 -21.58 -19.93
C VAL A 61 14.78 -20.37 -18.99
N ASP A 62 14.60 -20.56 -17.69
CA ASP A 62 14.70 -19.48 -16.71
C ASP A 62 16.12 -18.87 -16.67
N CYS A 63 17.15 -19.71 -16.63
CA CYS A 63 18.54 -19.25 -16.69
C CYS A 63 18.86 -18.49 -18.00
N ALA A 64 18.41 -19.02 -19.15
CA ALA A 64 18.66 -18.39 -20.45
C ALA A 64 18.00 -17.01 -20.55
N ILE A 65 16.72 -16.90 -20.15
CA ILE A 65 16.00 -15.63 -20.16
C ILE A 65 16.69 -14.61 -19.24
N ARG A 66 17.02 -14.98 -18.00
CA ARG A 66 17.67 -14.05 -17.08
C ARG A 66 19.06 -13.63 -17.52
N ALA A 67 19.87 -14.56 -18.00
CA ALA A 67 21.20 -14.24 -18.54
C ALA A 67 21.09 -13.27 -19.72
N SER A 68 20.10 -13.48 -20.60
CA SER A 68 19.86 -12.58 -21.73
C SER A 68 19.40 -11.19 -21.30
N LEU A 69 18.49 -11.10 -20.33
CA LEU A 69 17.99 -9.81 -19.82
C LEU A 69 19.08 -9.06 -19.07
N ARG A 70 19.83 -9.72 -18.20
CA ARG A 70 20.97 -9.12 -17.48
C ARG A 70 22.06 -8.66 -18.43
N GLY A 71 22.48 -9.52 -19.37
CA GLY A 71 23.49 -9.16 -20.37
C GLY A 71 23.05 -7.98 -21.24
N ALA A 72 21.79 -7.95 -21.67
CA ALA A 72 21.24 -6.81 -22.39
C ALA A 72 21.18 -5.54 -21.52
N GLY A 73 20.81 -5.67 -20.24
CA GLY A 73 20.78 -4.58 -19.27
C GLY A 73 22.15 -3.99 -18.98
N GLU A 74 23.17 -4.82 -18.78
CA GLU A 74 24.56 -4.40 -18.59
C GLU A 74 25.09 -3.66 -19.81
N LEU A 75 24.93 -4.22 -21.01
CA LEU A 75 25.34 -3.57 -22.26
C LEU A 75 24.63 -2.24 -22.51
N THR A 76 23.33 -2.17 -22.19
CA THR A 76 22.55 -0.94 -22.35
C THR A 76 22.96 0.11 -21.31
N ALA A 77 23.23 -0.30 -20.07
CA ALA A 77 23.71 0.57 -19.01
C ALA A 77 25.09 1.16 -19.33
N GLU A 78 26.00 0.38 -19.90
CA GLU A 78 27.32 0.86 -20.32
C GLU A 78 27.27 1.77 -21.56
N ALA A 79 26.35 1.50 -22.50
CA ALA A 79 26.27 2.27 -23.75
C ALA A 79 25.49 3.57 -23.64
N LEU A 80 24.47 3.63 -22.77
CA LEU A 80 23.47 4.70 -22.72
C LEU A 80 23.17 5.23 -21.31
N GLY A 81 23.79 4.67 -20.26
CA GLY A 81 23.59 5.12 -18.89
C GLY A 81 24.31 6.44 -18.63
N ASP A 82 23.61 7.39 -18.03
CA ASP A 82 24.16 8.65 -17.52
C ASP A 82 23.65 8.86 -16.09
N ASP A 83 24.57 9.04 -15.14
CA ASP A 83 24.24 9.21 -13.73
C ASP A 83 23.75 10.63 -13.41
N GLU A 84 23.94 11.60 -14.32
CA GLU A 84 23.36 12.95 -14.20
C GLU A 84 21.87 13.00 -14.59
N ASP A 85 21.34 11.95 -15.22
CA ASP A 85 19.93 11.89 -15.59
C ASP A 85 19.01 11.78 -14.37
N ASP A 86 17.83 12.39 -14.48
CA ASP A 86 16.75 12.23 -13.51
C ASP A 86 16.33 10.75 -13.40
N THR A 87 16.09 10.29 -12.17
CA THR A 87 15.56 8.94 -11.89
C THR A 87 14.32 8.63 -12.72
N VAL A 88 14.18 7.42 -13.26
CA VAL A 88 12.96 7.04 -14.01
C VAL A 88 11.70 7.05 -13.16
N GLU A 89 11.85 6.96 -11.84
CA GLU A 89 10.74 7.11 -10.90
C GLU A 89 10.18 8.54 -10.85
N SER A 90 10.90 9.52 -11.42
CA SER A 90 10.38 10.87 -11.67
C SER A 90 9.39 10.89 -12.84
N HIS A 91 9.34 9.89 -13.72
CA HIS A 91 8.38 9.85 -14.81
C HIS A 91 7.03 9.25 -14.35
N PRO A 92 5.87 9.94 -14.52
CA PRO A 92 4.58 9.50 -13.98
C PRO A 92 4.17 8.07 -14.34
N THR A 93 4.30 7.71 -15.61
CA THR A 93 3.91 6.37 -16.08
C THR A 93 4.78 5.28 -15.49
N VAL A 94 6.10 5.51 -15.42
CA VAL A 94 7.05 4.51 -14.91
C VAL A 94 6.89 4.34 -13.40
N ALA A 95 6.77 5.44 -12.66
CA ALA A 95 6.48 5.41 -11.23
C ALA A 95 5.19 4.64 -10.90
N GLY A 96 4.14 4.80 -11.72
CA GLY A 96 2.89 4.05 -11.57
C GLY A 96 3.07 2.54 -11.77
N VAL A 97 3.86 2.13 -12.76
CA VAL A 97 4.17 0.71 -12.99
C VAL A 97 5.01 0.13 -11.85
N ILE A 98 6.06 0.83 -11.41
CA ILE A 98 6.89 0.41 -10.27
C ILE A 98 6.05 0.30 -8.99
N ALA A 99 5.16 1.26 -8.74
CA ALA A 99 4.27 1.22 -7.58
C ALA A 99 3.26 0.07 -7.64
N ALA A 100 2.73 -0.24 -8.82
CA ALA A 100 1.86 -1.41 -9.00
C ALA A 100 2.63 -2.73 -8.74
N LEU A 101 3.87 -2.83 -9.22
CA LEU A 101 4.73 -4.00 -8.97
C LEU A 101 5.07 -4.14 -7.50
N ASN A 102 5.41 -3.04 -6.81
CA ASN A 102 5.61 -3.04 -5.36
C ASN A 102 4.34 -3.40 -4.61
N GLY A 103 3.17 -2.91 -5.03
CA GLY A 103 1.92 -3.32 -4.42
C GLY A 103 1.64 -4.81 -4.54
N ILE A 104 2.04 -5.46 -5.63
CA ILE A 104 1.77 -6.90 -5.85
C ILE A 104 2.88 -7.80 -5.25
N TYR A 105 4.15 -7.39 -5.31
CA TYR A 105 5.34 -8.21 -4.98
C TYR A 105 6.42 -7.45 -4.19
N GLY A 106 6.09 -6.32 -3.58
CA GLY A 106 7.09 -5.42 -3.01
C GLY A 106 7.87 -5.96 -1.83
N ASP A 107 7.28 -6.85 -1.04
CA ASP A 107 7.93 -7.62 0.01
C ASP A 107 9.04 -8.52 -0.55
N GLU A 108 8.74 -9.32 -1.58
CA GLU A 108 9.73 -10.15 -2.28
C GLU A 108 10.82 -9.29 -2.95
N LEU A 109 10.46 -8.14 -3.53
CA LEU A 109 11.44 -7.20 -4.08
C LEU A 109 12.40 -6.69 -3.00
N THR A 110 11.89 -6.39 -1.80
CA THR A 110 12.69 -5.96 -0.65
C THR A 110 13.58 -7.10 -0.13
N GLU A 111 13.06 -8.32 0.05
CA GLU A 111 13.84 -9.48 0.49
C GLU A 111 15.01 -9.81 -0.44
N ARG A 112 14.85 -9.52 -1.74
CA ARG A 112 15.86 -9.73 -2.77
C ARG A 112 16.79 -8.55 -2.99
N GLU A 113 16.65 -7.48 -2.21
CA GLU A 113 17.42 -6.24 -2.34
C GLU A 113 17.33 -5.65 -3.77
N ASN A 114 16.18 -5.77 -4.42
CA ASN A 114 15.99 -5.26 -5.78
C ASN A 114 15.98 -3.71 -5.78
N GLY A 115 16.67 -3.08 -6.73
CA GLY A 115 16.77 -1.62 -6.83
C GLY A 115 15.44 -0.87 -7.05
N PHE A 116 14.36 -1.58 -7.42
CA PHE A 116 13.01 -1.02 -7.51
C PHE A 116 12.10 -1.37 -6.32
N ALA A 117 12.63 -2.01 -5.28
CA ALA A 117 11.95 -2.07 -3.99
C ALA A 117 11.85 -0.65 -3.44
N LEU A 118 10.63 -0.12 -3.38
CA LEU A 118 10.43 1.25 -2.93
C LEU A 118 10.78 1.35 -1.44
N SER A 119 11.42 2.46 -1.06
CA SER A 119 11.53 2.85 0.35
C SER A 119 10.55 3.97 0.65
N MET A 120 10.17 4.11 1.91
CA MET A 120 9.30 5.21 2.33
C MET A 120 10.07 6.53 2.28
N GLN A 121 9.61 7.48 1.48
CA GLN A 121 10.30 8.75 1.23
C GLN A 121 9.33 9.90 0.99
N ILE A 122 9.72 11.10 1.45
CA ILE A 122 9.03 12.34 1.10
C ILE A 122 9.30 12.64 -0.38
N ARG A 123 8.23 13.00 -1.09
CA ARG A 123 8.28 13.37 -2.51
C ARG A 123 7.80 14.79 -2.71
N ARG A 124 8.60 15.61 -3.40
CA ARG A 124 8.23 16.96 -3.85
C ARG A 124 8.29 17.01 -5.37
N GLN A 125 7.15 17.28 -6.01
CA GLN A 125 7.04 17.28 -7.48
C GLN A 125 7.54 15.98 -8.15
N GLY A 126 7.40 14.84 -7.45
CA GLY A 126 7.87 13.53 -7.92
C GLY A 126 9.34 13.22 -7.64
N ARG A 127 10.12 14.19 -7.15
CA ARG A 127 11.53 13.99 -6.76
C ARG A 127 11.60 13.60 -5.29
N PRO A 128 12.54 12.70 -4.90
CA PRO A 128 12.79 12.42 -3.50
C PRO A 128 13.37 13.65 -2.80
N VAL A 129 12.97 13.86 -1.54
CA VAL A 129 13.57 14.88 -0.66
C VAL A 129 14.46 14.16 0.33
N ALA A 130 15.74 14.49 0.35
CA ALA A 130 16.66 13.88 1.31
C ALA A 130 16.36 14.37 2.73
N MET A 131 16.48 13.47 3.71
CA MET A 131 16.18 13.74 5.11
C MET A 131 17.37 14.44 5.80
N ASN A 132 17.67 15.66 5.36
CA ASN A 132 18.58 16.59 6.04
C ASN A 132 18.00 18.01 6.04
N ALA A 133 18.47 18.86 6.95
CA ALA A 133 17.87 20.18 7.18
C ALA A 133 17.89 21.09 5.93
N ALA A 134 18.97 21.04 5.13
CA ALA A 134 19.10 21.89 3.95
C ALA A 134 18.09 21.49 2.86
N ASP A 135 17.99 20.20 2.55
CA ASP A 135 17.07 19.70 1.52
C ASP A 135 15.60 19.81 1.94
N ILE A 136 15.29 19.62 3.24
CA ILE A 136 13.94 19.86 3.78
C ILE A 136 13.56 21.34 3.66
N ALA A 137 14.43 22.27 4.08
CA ALA A 137 14.18 23.70 3.96
C ALA A 137 14.02 24.14 2.49
N ALA A 138 14.83 23.58 1.58
CA ALA A 138 14.73 23.85 0.15
C ALA A 138 13.43 23.30 -0.47
N ALA A 139 12.95 22.12 -0.02
CA ALA A 139 11.71 21.52 -0.49
C ALA A 139 10.45 22.22 0.05
N PHE A 140 10.55 22.84 1.24
CA PHE A 140 9.45 23.52 1.93
C PHE A 140 9.83 24.95 2.36
N PRO A 141 10.06 25.88 1.39
CA PRO A 141 10.48 27.26 1.70
C PRO A 141 9.39 28.07 2.42
N GLU A 142 8.13 27.67 2.26
CA GLU A 142 6.95 28.27 2.90
C GLU A 142 6.41 27.38 4.04
N ALA A 143 7.30 26.61 4.70
CA ALA A 143 6.92 25.74 5.80
C ALA A 143 6.26 26.52 6.95
N THR A 144 5.13 26.01 7.40
CA THR A 144 4.38 26.50 8.56
C THR A 144 4.49 25.51 9.72
N GLY A 145 4.08 25.91 10.92
CA GLY A 145 4.01 25.01 12.09
C GLY A 145 2.93 23.92 11.98
N ARG A 146 2.09 23.95 10.93
CA ARG A 146 1.03 22.96 10.71
C ARG A 146 1.38 22.06 9.54
N ILE A 147 1.46 20.75 9.75
CA ILE A 147 1.85 19.78 8.72
C ILE A 147 0.67 18.88 8.38
N ALA A 148 0.37 18.73 7.09
CA ALA A 148 -0.60 17.74 6.61
C ALA A 148 0.14 16.63 5.87
N VAL A 149 0.24 15.44 6.45
CA VAL A 149 0.93 14.28 5.88
C VAL A 149 -0.06 13.43 5.07
N PHE A 150 0.25 13.21 3.79
CA PHE A 150 -0.62 12.52 2.85
C PHE A 150 -0.06 11.14 2.46
N MET A 151 -0.78 10.09 2.85
CA MET A 151 -0.45 8.68 2.57
C MET A 151 -1.38 8.09 1.51
N HIS A 152 -0.83 7.72 0.35
CA HIS A 152 -1.60 7.10 -0.74
C HIS A 152 -1.99 5.64 -0.44
N GLY A 153 -2.89 5.11 -1.26
CA GLY A 153 -3.36 3.72 -1.18
C GLY A 153 -2.47 2.70 -1.89
N TRP A 154 -2.93 1.45 -1.91
CA TRP A 154 -2.26 0.29 -2.50
C TRP A 154 -2.05 0.44 -4.01
N CYS A 155 -0.87 0.07 -4.53
CA CYS A 155 -0.48 0.20 -5.95
C CYS A 155 -0.49 1.65 -6.47
N MET A 156 -0.30 2.65 -5.61
CA MET A 156 -0.36 4.07 -5.96
C MET A 156 0.97 4.77 -5.66
N THR A 157 1.04 6.05 -6.03
CA THR A 157 2.13 6.95 -5.68
C THR A 157 1.56 8.22 -5.05
N GLU A 158 2.42 9.09 -4.53
CA GLU A 158 2.03 10.41 -4.03
C GLU A 158 1.26 11.24 -5.05
N ARG A 159 1.47 10.98 -6.35
CA ARG A 159 0.84 11.72 -7.46
C ARG A 159 -0.66 11.53 -7.51
N SER A 160 -1.17 10.48 -6.89
CA SER A 160 -2.61 10.20 -6.85
C SER A 160 -3.43 11.30 -6.17
N TRP A 161 -2.80 12.12 -5.33
CA TRP A 161 -3.42 13.32 -4.73
C TRP A 161 -3.68 14.46 -5.73
N TRP A 162 -3.08 14.40 -6.92
CA TRP A 162 -3.33 15.33 -8.04
C TRP A 162 -4.39 14.81 -9.03
N ARG A 163 -5.14 13.75 -8.68
CA ARG A 163 -6.22 13.25 -9.51
C ARG A 163 -7.24 14.36 -9.77
N ARG A 164 -7.71 14.48 -11.01
CA ARG A 164 -8.79 15.41 -11.35
C ARG A 164 -10.12 14.92 -10.78
N PRO A 165 -10.98 15.82 -10.28
CA PRO A 165 -12.34 15.48 -9.93
C PRO A 165 -13.09 14.84 -11.10
N ARG A 166 -13.96 13.87 -10.80
CA ARG A 166 -14.73 13.15 -11.83
C ARG A 166 -15.79 14.01 -12.50
N ASP A 167 -16.37 14.95 -11.75
CA ASP A 167 -17.36 15.91 -12.24
C ASP A 167 -16.80 16.91 -13.27
N GLY A 168 -15.48 16.89 -13.50
CA GLY A 168 -14.80 17.77 -14.45
C GLY A 168 -14.55 19.18 -13.89
N GLU A 169 -14.87 19.42 -12.62
CA GLU A 169 -14.55 20.69 -11.99
C GLU A 169 -13.03 20.90 -11.93
N ALA A 170 -12.59 22.14 -12.20
CA ALA A 170 -11.20 22.53 -12.06
C ALA A 170 -10.86 22.77 -10.57
N ALA A 171 -10.94 21.72 -9.74
CA ALA A 171 -10.56 21.82 -8.33
C ALA A 171 -9.06 21.56 -8.14
N ARG A 172 -8.40 22.44 -7.39
CA ARG A 172 -7.02 22.23 -6.91
C ARG A 172 -6.97 21.01 -5.98
N PRO A 173 -5.84 20.28 -5.91
CA PRO A 173 -5.63 19.18 -4.96
C PRO A 173 -5.88 19.59 -3.52
N TYR A 174 -6.25 18.63 -2.66
CA TYR A 174 -6.55 18.90 -1.24
C TYR A 174 -5.41 19.65 -0.54
N GLY A 175 -4.17 19.19 -0.63
CA GLY A 175 -3.06 19.84 0.07
C GLY A 175 -2.82 21.29 -0.36
N ALA A 176 -3.03 21.62 -1.65
CA ALA A 176 -2.91 23.00 -2.12
C ALA A 176 -4.01 23.90 -1.56
N ARG A 177 -5.20 23.36 -1.36
CA ARG A 177 -6.33 24.09 -0.75
C ARG A 177 -6.17 24.21 0.76
N LEU A 178 -5.76 23.13 1.46
CA LEU A 178 -5.48 23.17 2.90
C LEU A 178 -4.37 24.17 3.24
N HIS A 179 -3.37 24.29 2.36
CA HIS A 179 -2.35 25.32 2.50
C HIS A 179 -2.92 26.73 2.40
N SER A 180 -3.71 27.03 1.35
CA SER A 180 -4.27 28.37 1.16
C SER A 180 -5.33 28.74 2.19
N ASP A 181 -6.12 27.76 2.63
CA ASP A 181 -7.34 28.03 3.40
C ASP A 181 -7.07 27.92 4.90
N LEU A 182 -6.17 27.03 5.34
CA LEU A 182 -5.92 26.70 6.74
C LEU A 182 -4.44 26.77 7.15
N GLY A 183 -3.53 27.10 6.24
CA GLY A 183 -2.10 27.26 6.55
C GLY A 183 -1.34 25.96 6.79
N PHE A 184 -1.87 24.80 6.39
CA PHE A 184 -1.15 23.54 6.47
C PHE A 184 -0.06 23.45 5.39
N THR A 185 1.11 22.93 5.74
CA THR A 185 2.14 22.55 4.77
C THR A 185 1.92 21.09 4.36
N PRO A 186 1.56 20.81 3.09
CA PRO A 186 1.30 19.44 2.66
C PRO A 186 2.60 18.68 2.39
N VAL A 187 2.76 17.54 3.04
CA VAL A 187 3.87 16.59 2.85
C VAL A 187 3.31 15.32 2.24
N TYR A 188 3.85 14.90 1.10
CA TYR A 188 3.38 13.71 0.40
C TYR A 188 4.45 12.63 0.39
N LEU A 189 4.03 11.39 0.62
CA LEU A 189 4.94 10.26 0.78
C LEU A 189 4.71 9.24 -0.33
N ARG A 190 5.81 8.60 -0.77
CA ARG A 190 5.79 7.37 -1.57
C ARG A 190 6.38 6.25 -0.72
N TYR A 191 5.78 5.06 -0.79
CA TYR A 191 6.25 3.91 -0.01
C TYR A 191 5.92 2.59 -0.72
N ASN A 192 6.50 1.49 -0.23
CA ASN A 192 6.24 0.15 -0.73
C ASN A 192 4.95 -0.41 -0.12
N THR A 193 3.87 -0.34 -0.89
CA THR A 193 2.55 -0.87 -0.49
C THR A 193 2.51 -2.41 -0.46
N GLY A 194 3.59 -3.10 -0.82
CA GLY A 194 3.72 -4.55 -0.69
C GLY A 194 4.25 -5.01 0.66
N LEU A 195 4.90 -4.14 1.44
CA LEU A 195 5.29 -4.48 2.81
C LEU A 195 4.08 -4.55 3.73
N HIS A 196 4.23 -5.24 4.87
CA HIS A 196 3.22 -5.25 5.92
C HIS A 196 2.81 -3.83 6.31
N ILE A 197 1.53 -3.67 6.67
CA ILE A 197 1.00 -2.38 7.13
C ILE A 197 1.72 -1.95 8.41
N SER A 198 2.08 -2.89 9.28
CA SER A 198 2.87 -2.62 10.49
C SER A 198 4.28 -2.13 10.19
N ASP A 199 4.98 -2.73 9.22
CA ASP A 199 6.31 -2.29 8.80
C ASP A 199 6.27 -0.89 8.17
N ASN A 200 5.28 -0.62 7.33
CA ASN A 200 5.03 0.72 6.81
C ASN A 200 4.65 1.70 7.94
N GLY A 201 3.92 1.25 8.96
CA GLY A 201 3.58 2.04 10.14
C GLY A 201 4.81 2.46 10.94
N LYS A 202 5.73 1.54 11.21
CA LYS A 202 7.02 1.82 11.87
C LYS A 202 7.88 2.78 11.04
N ALA A 203 7.98 2.53 9.73
CA ALA A 203 8.72 3.40 8.82
C ALA A 203 8.17 4.82 8.81
N LEU A 204 6.83 4.97 8.81
CA LEU A 204 6.18 6.28 8.87
C LEU A 204 6.41 6.96 10.22
N ALA A 205 6.30 6.21 11.33
CA ALA A 205 6.52 6.74 12.67
C ALA A 205 7.95 7.31 12.84
N ALA A 206 8.96 6.56 12.37
CA ALA A 206 10.35 7.02 12.39
C ALA A 206 10.60 8.20 11.44
N LEU A 207 9.99 8.19 10.25
CA LEU A 207 10.13 9.29 9.29
C LEU A 207 9.54 10.59 9.82
N ILE A 208 8.36 10.56 10.45
CA ILE A 208 7.73 11.77 11.03
C ILE A 208 8.56 12.30 12.20
N ASP A 209 9.12 11.43 13.04
CA ASP A 209 9.99 11.84 14.15
C ASP A 209 11.25 12.58 13.66
N GLN A 210 11.91 12.02 12.64
CA GLN A 210 13.04 12.67 11.99
C GLN A 210 12.61 13.98 11.29
N LEU A 211 11.44 14.00 10.63
CA LEU A 211 10.92 15.18 9.94
C LEU A 211 10.63 16.32 10.94
N GLN A 212 10.04 16.02 12.10
CA GLN A 212 9.76 16.99 13.15
C GLN A 212 11.03 17.70 13.61
N THR A 213 12.12 16.94 13.77
CA THR A 213 13.44 17.49 14.16
C THR A 213 14.06 18.36 13.08
N LEU A 214 13.85 18.01 11.81
CA LEU A 214 14.43 18.73 10.66
C LEU A 214 13.53 19.85 10.12
N TRP A 215 12.33 20.02 10.69
CA TRP A 215 11.35 20.96 10.16
C TRP A 215 11.83 22.41 10.29
N PRO A 216 11.66 23.28 9.28
CA PRO A 216 12.25 24.63 9.30
C PRO A 216 11.72 25.56 10.38
N VAL A 217 10.56 25.25 10.94
CA VAL A 217 9.87 26.03 11.99
C VAL A 217 9.34 25.08 13.08
N PRO A 218 9.02 25.56 14.29
CA PRO A 218 8.42 24.70 15.31
C PRO A 218 7.12 24.04 14.83
N VAL A 219 7.00 22.72 15.04
CA VAL A 219 5.77 21.97 14.71
C VAL A 219 4.74 22.15 15.82
N GLU A 220 3.60 22.74 15.48
CA GLU A 220 2.47 23.01 16.36
C GLU A 220 1.37 21.95 16.22
N GLU A 221 1.14 21.50 14.99
CA GLU A 221 0.01 20.62 14.66
C GLU A 221 0.35 19.70 13.48
N ILE A 222 -0.04 18.42 13.60
CA ILE A 222 0.04 17.42 12.54
C ILE A 222 -1.36 16.88 12.25
N ALA A 223 -1.72 16.89 10.96
CA ALA A 223 -2.86 16.18 10.42
C ALA A 223 -2.36 15.02 9.55
N LEU A 224 -2.82 13.81 9.83
CA LEU A 224 -2.47 12.62 9.05
C LEU A 224 -3.65 12.23 8.16
N ILE A 225 -3.45 12.20 6.85
CA ILE A 225 -4.50 11.98 5.86
C ILE A 225 -4.11 10.78 5.01
N GLY A 226 -4.85 9.67 5.18
CA GLY A 226 -4.59 8.43 4.48
C GLY A 226 -5.73 8.02 3.57
N HIS A 227 -5.43 7.65 2.32
CA HIS A 227 -6.39 7.04 1.41
C HIS A 227 -6.21 5.53 1.38
N SER A 228 -7.31 4.78 1.48
CA SER A 228 -7.31 3.31 1.40
C SER A 228 -6.34 2.70 2.43
N MET A 229 -5.41 1.84 1.99
CA MET A 229 -4.27 1.34 2.77
C MET A 229 -3.53 2.44 3.54
N GLY A 230 -3.35 3.63 2.97
CA GLY A 230 -2.65 4.74 3.63
C GLY A 230 -3.27 5.17 4.95
N GLY A 231 -4.59 5.04 5.11
CA GLY A 231 -5.24 5.33 6.40
C GLY A 231 -5.01 4.23 7.44
N LEU A 232 -4.78 2.98 7.01
CA LEU A 232 -4.34 1.91 7.91
C LEU A 232 -2.89 2.13 8.35
N VAL A 233 -2.01 2.49 7.41
CA VAL A 233 -0.60 2.81 7.71
C VAL A 233 -0.49 3.98 8.68
N VAL A 234 -1.28 5.05 8.51
CA VAL A 234 -1.34 6.17 9.45
C VAL A 234 -1.76 5.71 10.85
N ARG A 235 -2.79 4.87 10.97
CA ARG A 235 -3.24 4.35 12.27
C ARG A 235 -2.17 3.48 12.94
N SER A 236 -1.50 2.64 12.15
CA SER A 236 -0.38 1.81 12.62
C SER A 236 0.79 2.69 13.09
N ALA A 237 1.12 3.76 12.35
CA ALA A 237 2.17 4.70 12.72
C ALA A 237 1.87 5.45 14.03
N CYS A 238 0.61 5.81 14.30
CA CYS A 238 0.22 6.38 15.59
C CYS A 238 0.55 5.42 16.74
N HIS A 239 0.24 4.14 16.60
CA HIS A 239 0.54 3.13 17.61
C HIS A 239 2.05 2.99 17.83
N TYR A 240 2.80 2.73 16.77
CA TYR A 240 4.25 2.55 16.86
C TYR A 240 4.98 3.82 17.28
N GLY A 241 4.48 5.01 16.92
CA GLY A 241 5.01 6.29 17.39
C GLY A 241 4.86 6.46 18.90
N THR A 242 3.71 6.06 19.47
CA THR A 242 3.52 6.07 20.92
C THR A 242 4.35 5.00 21.62
N GLU A 243 4.38 3.77 21.08
CA GLU A 243 5.17 2.67 21.63
C GLU A 243 6.67 3.00 21.68
N GLN A 244 7.20 3.61 20.61
CA GLN A 244 8.60 4.04 20.50
C GLN A 244 8.89 5.37 21.20
N GLN A 245 7.90 5.96 21.89
CA GLN A 245 8.02 7.21 22.64
C GLN A 245 8.50 8.41 21.80
N HIS A 246 8.08 8.47 20.53
CA HIS A 246 8.32 9.63 19.67
C HIS A 246 7.55 10.86 20.18
N GLY A 247 8.05 12.06 19.85
CA GLY A 247 7.44 13.33 20.29
C GLY A 247 6.29 13.82 19.40
N TRP A 248 6.26 13.41 18.13
CA TRP A 248 5.26 13.88 17.16
C TRP A 248 3.80 13.45 17.44
N PRO A 249 3.49 12.31 18.09
CA PRO A 249 2.10 11.93 18.38
C PRO A 249 1.34 12.99 19.20
N ASP A 250 2.03 13.74 20.07
CA ASP A 250 1.43 14.82 20.89
C ASP A 250 1.00 16.04 20.06
N ALA A 251 1.60 16.21 18.87
CA ALA A 251 1.24 17.25 17.91
C ALA A 251 0.09 16.82 16.98
N VAL A 252 -0.30 15.53 16.97
CA VAL A 252 -1.38 15.05 16.11
C VAL A 252 -2.73 15.51 16.64
N ARG A 253 -3.47 16.25 15.81
CA ARG A 253 -4.84 16.70 16.13
C ARG A 253 -5.90 15.95 15.35
N HIS A 254 -5.55 15.51 14.14
CA HIS A 254 -6.50 14.88 13.25
C HIS A 254 -5.88 13.72 12.49
N VAL A 255 -6.63 12.61 12.45
CA VAL A 255 -6.36 11.48 11.56
C VAL A 255 -7.56 11.30 10.65
N VAL A 256 -7.38 11.40 9.34
CA VAL A 256 -8.46 11.28 8.36
C VAL A 256 -8.24 10.07 7.46
N CYS A 257 -9.16 9.11 7.52
CA CYS A 257 -9.14 7.89 6.73
C CYS A 257 -10.14 7.97 5.56
N LEU A 258 -9.64 8.05 4.32
CA LEU A 258 -10.46 8.12 3.11
C LEU A 258 -10.64 6.73 2.51
N GLY A 259 -11.78 6.09 2.75
CA GLY A 259 -12.10 4.77 2.21
C GLY A 259 -11.22 3.65 2.73
N SER A 260 -10.62 3.80 3.90
CA SER A 260 -9.70 2.81 4.47
C SER A 260 -10.42 1.53 4.89
N PRO A 261 -9.99 0.33 4.46
CA PRO A 261 -10.68 -0.91 4.77
C PRO A 261 -10.36 -1.39 6.20
N HIS A 262 -10.89 -0.70 7.22
CA HIS A 262 -10.59 -1.03 8.61
C HIS A 262 -11.07 -2.41 9.05
N LEU A 263 -12.04 -3.01 8.38
CA LEU A 263 -12.47 -4.39 8.64
C LEU A 263 -12.14 -5.32 7.47
N GLY A 264 -11.18 -4.88 6.65
CA GLY A 264 -10.72 -5.53 5.45
C GLY A 264 -11.49 -5.19 4.18
N ALA A 265 -10.87 -5.52 3.05
CA ALA A 265 -11.41 -5.37 1.72
C ALA A 265 -12.06 -6.69 1.25
N ASP A 266 -13.25 -6.60 0.68
CA ASP A 266 -13.99 -7.79 0.21
C ASP A 266 -13.28 -8.51 -0.93
N LEU A 267 -12.61 -7.74 -1.79
CA LEU A 267 -11.85 -8.29 -2.90
C LEU A 267 -10.82 -9.29 -2.37
N GLU A 268 -10.04 -8.90 -1.36
CA GLU A 268 -9.03 -9.79 -0.76
C GLU A 268 -9.63 -11.00 -0.06
N LYS A 269 -10.77 -10.84 0.63
CA LYS A 269 -11.50 -11.98 1.20
C LYS A 269 -11.97 -12.95 0.11
N GLY A 270 -12.45 -12.43 -1.02
CA GLY A 270 -12.85 -13.21 -2.18
C GLY A 270 -11.70 -13.97 -2.82
N VAL A 271 -10.54 -13.32 -3.01
CA VAL A 271 -9.37 -13.98 -3.60
C VAL A 271 -8.74 -14.99 -2.62
N ASN A 272 -8.72 -14.74 -1.30
CA ASN A 272 -8.33 -15.75 -0.31
C ASN A 272 -9.25 -16.98 -0.37
N ALA A 273 -10.56 -16.79 -0.42
CA ALA A 273 -11.51 -17.89 -0.54
C ALA A 273 -11.32 -18.70 -1.83
N ALA A 274 -11.09 -18.02 -2.96
CA ALA A 274 -10.80 -18.67 -4.24
C ALA A 274 -9.48 -19.45 -4.18
N SER A 275 -8.42 -18.86 -3.63
CA SER A 275 -7.12 -19.52 -3.46
C SER A 275 -7.25 -20.77 -2.59
N TRP A 276 -7.91 -20.67 -1.44
CA TRP A 276 -8.14 -21.80 -0.54
C TRP A 276 -8.95 -22.93 -1.18
N LEU A 277 -9.92 -22.61 -2.04
CA LEU A 277 -10.63 -23.61 -2.85
C LEU A 277 -9.70 -24.28 -3.86
N LEU A 278 -8.92 -23.49 -4.59
CA LEU A 278 -7.97 -23.97 -5.60
C LEU A 278 -6.82 -24.79 -4.98
N ALA A 279 -6.46 -24.57 -3.71
CA ALA A 279 -5.46 -25.36 -3.00
C ALA A 279 -5.86 -26.84 -2.83
N ARG A 280 -7.16 -27.14 -2.87
CA ARG A 280 -7.70 -28.50 -2.66
C ARG A 280 -7.36 -29.49 -3.77
N LEU A 281 -7.21 -29.02 -5.01
CA LEU A 281 -6.94 -29.87 -6.15
C LEU A 281 -5.45 -29.71 -6.56
N PRO A 282 -4.70 -30.81 -6.77
CA PRO A 282 -3.29 -30.74 -7.16
C PRO A 282 -3.01 -29.91 -8.41
N GLU A 283 -3.95 -29.85 -9.35
CA GLU A 283 -3.84 -29.20 -10.65
C GLU A 283 -4.02 -27.68 -10.55
N THR A 284 -4.78 -27.21 -9.55
CA THR A 284 -5.04 -25.79 -9.30
C THR A 284 -4.19 -25.22 -8.16
N ARG A 285 -3.41 -26.08 -7.48
CA ARG A 285 -2.52 -25.66 -6.37
C ARG A 285 -1.47 -24.64 -6.80
N ALA A 286 -0.97 -24.73 -8.05
CA ALA A 286 -0.05 -23.74 -8.60
C ALA A 286 -0.71 -22.37 -8.77
N VAL A 287 -1.98 -22.35 -9.20
CA VAL A 287 -2.78 -21.11 -9.30
C VAL A 287 -3.07 -20.55 -7.91
N SER A 288 -3.37 -21.41 -6.92
CA SER A 288 -3.50 -21.00 -5.52
C SER A 288 -2.19 -20.42 -4.96
N GLY A 289 -1.06 -21.07 -5.20
CA GLY A 289 0.27 -20.56 -4.79
C GLY A 289 0.58 -19.20 -5.43
N PHE A 290 0.25 -19.02 -6.71
CA PHE A 290 0.38 -17.72 -7.38
C PHE A 290 -0.56 -16.65 -6.81
N LEU A 291 -1.81 -17.01 -6.49
CA LEU A 291 -2.72 -16.10 -5.81
C LEU A 291 -2.21 -15.78 -4.38
N ASN A 292 -1.61 -16.72 -3.68
CA ASN A 292 -1.04 -16.50 -2.35
C ASN A 292 0.31 -15.80 -2.38
N ALA A 293 0.98 -15.72 -3.53
CA ALA A 293 2.20 -14.94 -3.72
C ALA A 293 1.94 -13.42 -3.80
N ARG A 294 0.68 -12.98 -3.60
CA ARG A 294 0.37 -11.55 -3.37
C ARG A 294 1.11 -11.08 -2.12
N SER A 295 1.66 -9.87 -2.21
CA SER A 295 2.46 -9.25 -1.17
C SER A 295 1.82 -9.23 0.22
N ALA A 296 2.67 -9.21 1.25
CA ALA A 296 2.31 -9.02 2.64
C ALA A 296 1.26 -7.90 2.86
N GLY A 297 1.50 -6.70 2.31
CA GLY A 297 0.57 -5.57 2.41
C GLY A 297 -0.80 -5.85 1.80
N THR A 298 -0.86 -6.61 0.71
CA THR A 298 -2.12 -7.06 0.10
C THR A 298 -2.86 -8.03 1.02
N LYS A 299 -2.14 -8.92 1.70
CA LYS A 299 -2.74 -9.87 2.65
C LYS A 299 -3.27 -9.16 3.90
N ASP A 300 -2.58 -8.15 4.40
CA ASP A 300 -3.01 -7.36 5.56
C ASP A 300 -4.34 -6.63 5.30
N LEU A 301 -4.60 -6.20 4.05
CA LEU A 301 -5.88 -5.62 3.64
C LEU A 301 -7.07 -6.58 3.79
N ARG A 302 -6.86 -7.89 3.94
CA ARG A 302 -7.94 -8.87 4.13
C ARG A 302 -8.77 -8.58 5.37
N TYR A 303 -8.14 -8.05 6.43
CA TYR A 303 -8.80 -7.70 7.69
C TYR A 303 -8.48 -6.29 8.20
N GLY A 304 -7.53 -5.61 7.57
CA GLY A 304 -6.99 -4.37 8.10
C GLY A 304 -6.10 -4.65 9.31
N ALA A 305 -5.15 -5.57 9.14
CA ALA A 305 -4.08 -5.84 10.11
C ALA A 305 -3.21 -4.60 10.25
N LEU A 306 -2.96 -4.15 11.48
CA LEU A 306 -2.25 -2.92 11.77
C LEU A 306 -0.94 -3.18 12.53
N LEU A 307 -0.87 -4.28 13.27
CA LEU A 307 0.21 -4.62 14.17
C LEU A 307 0.91 -5.90 13.71
N ASP A 308 2.16 -6.10 14.17
CA ASP A 308 2.91 -7.34 13.91
C ASP A 308 2.18 -8.58 14.44
N GLU A 309 1.57 -8.47 15.62
CA GLU A 309 0.85 -9.57 16.27
C GLU A 309 -0.40 -10.01 15.49
N ASP A 310 -0.89 -9.16 14.58
CA ASP A 310 -2.04 -9.50 13.75
C ASP A 310 -1.67 -10.55 12.66
N TRP A 311 -0.38 -10.77 12.39
CA TRP A 311 0.09 -11.67 11.32
C TRP A 311 1.28 -12.59 11.69
N SER A 312 2.14 -12.23 12.65
CA SER A 312 3.43 -12.87 12.90
C SER A 312 3.39 -14.33 13.38
N ASP A 313 2.36 -14.71 14.14
CA ASP A 313 2.22 -16.05 14.74
C ASP A 313 1.22 -16.96 13.98
N CYS A 314 0.94 -16.68 12.70
CA CYS A 314 -0.06 -17.43 11.94
C CYS A 314 0.30 -17.70 10.47
N ASP A 315 -0.42 -18.64 9.87
CA ASP A 315 -0.36 -18.85 8.42
C ASP A 315 -1.09 -17.68 7.74
N PRO A 316 -0.38 -16.83 6.94
CA PRO A 316 -1.00 -15.68 6.28
C PRO A 316 -2.07 -16.06 5.25
N ASP A 317 -2.15 -17.34 4.88
CA ASP A 317 -3.13 -17.88 3.95
C ASP A 317 -4.28 -18.65 4.65
N GLU A 318 -4.34 -18.62 5.99
CA GLU A 318 -5.42 -19.24 6.78
C GLU A 318 -6.81 -18.77 6.30
N PHE A 319 -7.74 -19.72 6.17
CA PHE A 319 -9.06 -19.45 5.61
C PHE A 319 -9.92 -18.64 6.57
N LEU A 320 -10.16 -17.40 6.16
CA LEU A 320 -11.14 -16.49 6.75
C LEU A 320 -11.13 -16.35 8.29
N CYS A 321 -9.95 -16.40 8.93
CA CYS A 321 -9.80 -16.12 10.37
C CYS A 321 -9.38 -14.66 10.59
N ASP A 322 -10.20 -13.89 11.30
CA ASP A 322 -9.90 -12.51 11.71
C ASP A 322 -9.21 -12.54 13.08
N ARG A 323 -7.91 -12.24 13.11
CA ARG A 323 -7.07 -12.19 14.33
C ARG A 323 -6.72 -10.76 14.74
N CYS A 324 -7.26 -9.77 14.02
CA CYS A 324 -6.85 -8.39 14.21
C CYS A 324 -7.36 -7.81 15.52
N HIS A 325 -6.48 -7.11 16.24
CA HIS A 325 -6.84 -6.40 17.46
C HIS A 325 -7.20 -4.95 17.16
N GLU A 326 -8.13 -4.36 17.91
CA GLU A 326 -8.43 -2.93 17.75
C GLU A 326 -7.29 -2.10 18.33
N VAL A 327 -6.75 -1.18 17.52
CA VAL A 327 -5.66 -0.30 17.92
C VAL A 327 -6.24 0.98 18.53
N PRO A 328 -5.89 1.32 19.79
CA PRO A 328 -6.36 2.54 20.43
C PRO A 328 -6.02 3.81 19.61
N PHE A 329 -6.91 4.78 19.65
CA PHE A 329 -6.67 6.10 19.10
C PHE A 329 -5.72 6.91 20.00
N LEU A 330 -4.99 7.86 19.41
CA LEU A 330 -4.25 8.85 20.19
C LEU A 330 -5.25 9.64 21.07
N PRO A 331 -5.04 9.75 22.39
CA PRO A 331 -6.03 10.30 23.33
C PRO A 331 -6.50 11.73 23.04
N HIS A 332 -5.69 12.52 22.33
CA HIS A 332 -5.94 13.94 22.06
C HIS A 332 -6.23 14.24 20.59
N ALA A 333 -6.28 13.21 19.74
CA ALA A 333 -6.54 13.36 18.30
C ALA A 333 -7.95 12.90 17.95
N VAL A 334 -8.57 13.61 17.02
CA VAL A 334 -9.88 13.24 16.47
C VAL A 334 -9.67 12.40 15.20
N TYR A 335 -10.30 11.24 15.16
CA TYR A 335 -10.22 10.33 14.03
C TYR A 335 -11.49 10.45 13.19
N HIS A 336 -11.29 10.72 11.91
CA HIS A 336 -12.35 10.92 10.93
C HIS A 336 -12.32 9.83 9.88
N PHE A 337 -13.50 9.48 9.37
CA PHE A 337 -13.61 8.54 8.25
C PHE A 337 -14.46 9.08 7.12
N VAL A 338 -14.09 8.71 5.89
CA VAL A 338 -14.92 8.90 4.70
C VAL A 338 -15.22 7.55 4.09
N ALA A 339 -16.51 7.25 3.93
CA ALA A 339 -17.01 6.05 3.30
C ALA A 339 -17.80 6.40 2.03
N THR A 340 -17.82 5.52 1.03
CA THR A 340 -18.73 5.66 -0.10
C THR A 340 -19.27 4.34 -0.61
N SER A 341 -20.43 4.40 -1.26
CA SER A 341 -21.06 3.30 -1.99
C SER A 341 -21.17 3.60 -3.48
N ALA A 342 -21.23 2.57 -4.31
CA ALA A 342 -21.32 2.67 -5.77
C ALA A 342 -22.67 3.26 -6.24
N GLY A 343 -23.67 3.27 -5.37
CA GLY A 343 -24.99 3.83 -5.63
C GLY A 343 -25.89 3.83 -4.39
N PRO A 344 -27.09 4.43 -4.47
CA PRO A 344 -28.04 4.45 -3.37
C PRO A 344 -28.68 3.07 -3.13
N GLY A 345 -29.23 2.88 -1.93
CA GLY A 345 -29.94 1.66 -1.54
C GLY A 345 -29.05 0.48 -1.16
N ALA A 346 -29.69 -0.62 -0.70
CA ALA A 346 -28.99 -1.76 -0.12
C ALA A 346 -27.99 -2.44 -1.07
N LEU A 347 -28.31 -2.49 -2.37
CA LEU A 347 -27.44 -3.10 -3.38
C LEU A 347 -26.15 -2.28 -3.61
N GLY A 348 -26.27 -0.94 -3.60
CA GLY A 348 -25.11 -0.05 -3.72
C GLY A 348 -24.20 -0.11 -2.49
N VAL A 349 -24.79 -0.22 -1.29
CA VAL A 349 -24.04 -0.42 -0.02
C VAL A 349 -23.31 -1.76 -0.01
N ALA A 350 -23.91 -2.83 -0.54
CA ALA A 350 -23.29 -4.14 -0.64
C ALA A 350 -22.10 -4.18 -1.63
N LEU A 351 -22.19 -3.41 -2.73
CA LEU A 351 -21.11 -3.26 -3.71
C LEU A 351 -19.96 -2.37 -3.20
N GLY A 352 -20.21 -1.57 -2.16
CA GLY A 352 -19.27 -0.58 -1.65
C GLY A 352 -18.77 0.38 -2.73
N ASP A 353 -17.56 0.88 -2.62
CA ASP A 353 -16.95 1.75 -3.64
C ASP A 353 -16.23 0.99 -4.77
N ARG A 354 -16.58 -0.30 -4.91
CA ARG A 354 -15.97 -1.36 -5.72
C ARG A 354 -14.68 -1.98 -5.15
N LEU A 355 -14.17 -1.48 -4.03
CA LEU A 355 -13.06 -2.11 -3.30
C LEU A 355 -13.38 -2.30 -1.82
N VAL A 356 -14.01 -1.31 -1.19
CA VAL A 356 -14.28 -1.25 0.24
C VAL A 356 -15.76 -1.01 0.49
N ARG A 357 -16.36 -1.80 1.39
CA ARG A 357 -17.73 -1.56 1.87
C ARG A 357 -17.77 -0.35 2.81
N PRO A 358 -18.84 0.47 2.78
CA PRO A 358 -19.04 1.55 3.72
C PRO A 358 -18.92 1.14 5.18
N THR A 359 -19.39 -0.05 5.55
CA THR A 359 -19.29 -0.58 6.91
C THR A 359 -17.84 -0.89 7.31
N SER A 360 -17.01 -1.34 6.38
CA SER A 360 -15.57 -1.54 6.61
C SER A 360 -14.86 -0.20 6.76
N ALA A 361 -15.18 0.77 5.90
CA ALA A 361 -14.64 2.14 5.98
C ALA A 361 -15.06 2.90 7.24
N ALA A 362 -16.28 2.68 7.73
CA ALA A 362 -16.76 3.24 8.99
C ALA A 362 -16.31 2.44 10.22
N GLY A 363 -15.58 1.33 10.04
CA GLY A 363 -15.13 0.47 11.14
C GLY A 363 -16.27 -0.20 11.93
N VAL A 364 -17.42 -0.45 11.29
CA VAL A 364 -18.60 -1.06 11.92
C VAL A 364 -18.70 -2.54 11.55
N GLY A 365 -18.26 -3.41 12.45
CA GLY A 365 -18.22 -4.87 12.28
C GLY A 365 -18.98 -5.62 13.36
N ARG A 366 -19.08 -6.95 13.18
CA ARG A 366 -19.65 -7.86 14.19
C ARG A 366 -18.62 -8.26 15.24
N SER A 367 -17.39 -8.57 14.81
CA SER A 367 -16.26 -8.98 15.66
C SER A 367 -15.49 -7.79 16.20
N ARG A 368 -15.20 -6.80 15.33
CA ARG A 368 -14.38 -5.63 15.64
C ARG A 368 -15.13 -4.35 15.33
N ARG A 369 -14.92 -3.32 16.16
CA ARG A 369 -15.47 -1.98 15.96
C ARG A 369 -14.39 -0.95 16.22
N VAL A 370 -14.11 -0.13 15.22
CA VAL A 370 -13.23 1.03 15.38
C VAL A 370 -14.02 2.14 16.08
N PRO A 371 -13.46 2.83 17.09
CA PRO A 371 -14.19 3.80 17.91
C PRO A 371 -14.38 5.16 17.20
N PHE A 372 -14.73 5.16 15.92
CA PHE A 372 -15.11 6.39 15.22
C PHE A 372 -16.42 6.95 15.79
N GLU A 373 -16.42 8.24 16.09
CA GLU A 373 -17.65 8.94 16.45
C GLU A 373 -18.47 9.24 15.18
N PRO A 374 -19.81 9.10 15.23
CA PRO A 374 -20.66 9.34 14.07
C PRO A 374 -20.52 10.75 13.47
N ASP A 375 -20.28 11.76 14.30
CA ASP A 375 -20.17 13.18 13.88
C ASP A 375 -18.82 13.48 13.17
N HIS A 376 -17.86 12.56 13.28
CA HIS A 376 -16.56 12.58 12.62
C HIS A 376 -16.53 11.67 11.37
N GLY A 377 -17.71 11.26 10.89
CA GLY A 377 -17.88 10.48 9.66
C GLY A 377 -18.49 11.27 8.50
N LEU A 378 -18.11 10.91 7.28
CA LEU A 378 -18.81 11.30 6.05
C LEU A 378 -19.11 10.07 5.20
N THR A 379 -20.38 9.80 4.94
CA THR A 379 -20.78 8.72 4.02
C THR A 379 -21.42 9.30 2.76
N LEU A 380 -20.81 9.03 1.61
CA LEU A 380 -21.28 9.45 0.28
C LEU A 380 -21.82 8.26 -0.51
N THR A 381 -22.48 8.55 -1.64
CA THR A 381 -22.96 7.51 -2.58
C THR A 381 -22.66 7.93 -4.02
N GLY A 382 -22.57 6.96 -4.93
CA GLY A 382 -22.35 7.20 -6.36
C GLY A 382 -20.89 7.53 -6.73
N LEU A 383 -19.96 7.35 -5.80
CA LEU A 383 -18.52 7.55 -6.01
C LEU A 383 -17.81 6.19 -6.01
N HIS A 384 -16.79 6.06 -6.87
CA HIS A 384 -15.88 4.91 -6.81
C HIS A 384 -14.68 5.23 -5.91
N HIS A 385 -13.93 4.21 -5.48
CA HIS A 385 -12.82 4.35 -4.51
C HIS A 385 -11.82 5.50 -4.80
N PHE A 386 -11.46 5.71 -6.06
CA PHE A 386 -10.51 6.76 -6.47
C PHE A 386 -11.11 8.17 -6.56
N ASP A 387 -12.44 8.33 -6.50
CA ASP A 387 -13.06 9.66 -6.48
C ASP A 387 -12.83 10.35 -5.13
N LEU A 388 -12.54 9.57 -4.08
CA LEU A 388 -12.23 10.09 -2.75
C LEU A 388 -10.97 10.97 -2.71
N LEU A 389 -10.05 10.78 -3.66
CA LEU A 389 -8.77 11.49 -3.73
C LEU A 389 -8.91 12.95 -4.12
N ASN A 390 -10.01 13.33 -4.78
CA ASN A 390 -10.31 14.73 -5.07
C ASN A 390 -11.81 14.93 -5.37
N HIS A 391 -12.56 15.35 -4.35
CA HIS A 391 -13.99 15.59 -4.39
C HIS A 391 -14.36 16.81 -3.55
N SER A 392 -15.22 17.68 -4.08
CA SER A 392 -15.62 18.95 -3.45
C SER A 392 -16.22 18.76 -2.06
N ALA A 393 -17.20 17.85 -1.92
CA ALA A 393 -17.85 17.57 -0.63
C ALA A 393 -16.88 17.00 0.43
N ILE A 394 -15.90 16.18 0.02
CA ILE A 394 -14.90 15.64 0.95
C ILE A 394 -14.00 16.77 1.41
N TYR A 395 -13.56 17.66 0.50
CA TYR A 395 -12.78 18.81 0.92
C TYR A 395 -13.55 19.74 1.86
N ALA A 396 -14.82 20.01 1.59
CA ALA A 396 -15.62 20.85 2.49
C ALA A 396 -15.60 20.30 3.92
N LYS A 397 -15.61 18.96 4.05
CA LYS A 397 -15.53 18.29 5.34
C LYS A 397 -14.12 18.26 5.92
N LEU A 398 -13.07 18.07 5.10
CA LEU A 398 -11.68 18.25 5.52
C LEU A 398 -11.42 19.65 6.07
N HIS A 399 -11.93 20.68 5.39
CA HIS A 399 -11.79 22.07 5.81
C HIS A 399 -12.50 22.32 7.15
N ASP A 400 -13.72 21.81 7.31
CA ASP A 400 -14.47 21.89 8.58
C ASP A 400 -13.72 21.19 9.72
N TRP A 401 -13.31 19.94 9.53
CA TRP A 401 -12.63 19.14 10.54
C TRP A 401 -11.27 19.73 10.95
N LEU A 402 -10.43 20.10 9.98
CA LEU A 402 -9.07 20.58 10.23
C LEU A 402 -9.02 22.07 10.60
N GLY A 403 -10.13 22.80 10.44
CA GLY A 403 -10.27 24.18 10.89
C GLY A 403 -10.65 24.31 12.37
N GLN A 404 -11.09 23.22 12.99
CA GLN A 404 -11.49 23.18 14.40
C GLN A 404 -10.33 22.67 15.25
N SER A 405 -9.90 23.44 16.27
CA SER A 405 -9.00 22.88 17.29
C SER A 405 -9.76 21.85 18.12
N PRO A 406 -9.24 20.63 18.32
CA PRO A 406 -9.87 19.64 19.20
C PRO A 406 -10.09 20.27 20.58
N GLN A 407 -11.35 20.35 21.03
CA GLN A 407 -11.62 20.76 22.41
C GLN A 407 -10.93 19.75 23.33
N GLN A 408 -10.02 20.23 24.19
CA GLN A 408 -9.58 19.43 25.33
C GLN A 408 -10.84 19.19 26.16
N THR A 409 -11.38 17.97 26.10
CA THR A 409 -12.40 17.53 27.06
C THR A 409 -11.77 17.61 28.45
N GLU A 410 -12.09 18.67 29.17
CA GLU A 410 -11.83 18.77 30.61
C GLU A 410 -12.50 17.55 31.26
N SER A 411 -11.68 16.61 31.75
CA SER A 411 -12.15 15.56 32.65
C SER A 411 -12.73 16.24 33.88
N THR A 412 -14.04 16.34 33.93
CA THR A 412 -14.74 16.84 35.11
C THR A 412 -14.71 15.74 36.17
N GLY A 413 -13.86 15.95 37.18
CA GLY A 413 -14.06 15.58 38.59
C GLY A 413 -14.05 14.10 38.95
#